data_AF-U6DM95-F1
#
_entry.id   AF-U6DM95-F1
#
_cell.length_a   1.000
_cell.length_b   1.000
_cell.length_c   1.000
_cell.angle_alpha   90.00
_cell.angle_beta   90.00
_cell.angle_gamma   90.00
#
_symmetry.space_group_name_H-M   'P 1'
#
loop_
_entity.id
_entity.type
_entity.pdbx_description
1 polymer ?
#
loop_
_entity_poly.entity_id
_entity_poly.type
_entity_poly.pdbx_seq_one_letter_code
_entity_poly.pdbx_strand_id
1 'polypeptide(L)'
;FPIKWTAPEAINFGSFTIKSDVWSFGILLMEIVTYGRIPYPGMTNPEVIRALERGYRMPRPEHCPEELYSIMTRCWKNRPEERPTFEYIQSVLDDFYTATESQYQQQP
;
A
#
# COMPACT_ATOMS: atom_id res chain seq x y z
N PHE A 1 0.04 -1.59 -20.25
CA PHE A 1 -0.77 -1.57 -19.02
C PHE A 1 0.16 -1.71 -17.80
N PRO A 2 0.04 -0.88 -16.75
CA PRO A 2 0.97 -0.84 -15.62
C PRO A 2 0.70 -1.96 -14.60
N ILE A 3 0.93 -3.23 -15.00
CA ILE A 3 0.54 -4.43 -14.25
C ILE A 3 0.97 -4.40 -12.78
N LYS A 4 2.20 -3.96 -12.49
CA LYS A 4 2.75 -3.96 -11.12
C LYS A 4 2.05 -3.01 -10.15
N TRP A 5 1.32 -2.02 -10.66
CA TRP A 5 0.52 -1.08 -9.88
C TRP A 5 -0.94 -1.49 -9.80
N THR A 6 -1.39 -2.44 -10.62
CA THR A 6 -2.82 -2.65 -10.82
C THR A 6 -3.40 -3.66 -9.82
N ALA A 7 -4.54 -3.28 -9.24
CA ALA A 7 -5.63 -4.14 -8.78
C ALA A 7 -5.68 -5.59 -9.32
N PRO A 8 -5.61 -6.70 -8.55
CA PRO A 8 -5.91 -8.03 -9.10
C PRO A 8 -7.27 -8.11 -9.81
N GLU A 9 -8.31 -7.48 -9.25
CA GLU A 9 -9.65 -7.44 -9.87
C GLU A 9 -9.68 -6.58 -11.16
N ALA A 10 -8.84 -5.56 -11.24
CA ALA A 10 -8.70 -4.73 -12.44
C ALA A 10 -7.86 -5.44 -13.52
N ILE A 11 -6.86 -6.24 -13.15
CA ILE A 11 -6.10 -7.09 -14.07
C ILE A 11 -7.01 -8.19 -14.64
N ASN A 12 -7.74 -8.90 -13.78
CA ASN A 12 -8.47 -10.11 -14.16
C ASN A 12 -9.83 -9.82 -14.82
N PHE A 13 -10.52 -8.78 -14.36
CA PHE A 13 -11.92 -8.52 -14.75
C PHE A 13 -12.14 -7.10 -15.29
N GLY A 14 -11.09 -6.28 -15.42
CA GLY A 14 -11.23 -4.88 -15.84
C GLY A 14 -12.07 -4.03 -14.87
N SER A 15 -12.20 -4.44 -13.61
CA SER A 15 -12.99 -3.74 -12.60
C SER A 15 -12.18 -2.60 -11.97
N PHE A 16 -12.29 -1.40 -12.53
CA PHE A 16 -11.64 -0.19 -12.01
C PHE A 16 -12.58 0.55 -11.06
N THR A 17 -12.13 0.77 -9.84
CA THR A 17 -12.87 1.46 -8.78
C THR A 17 -11.91 2.29 -7.93
N ILE A 18 -12.44 3.12 -7.04
CA ILE A 18 -11.60 3.80 -6.05
C ILE A 18 -10.81 2.81 -5.18
N LYS A 19 -11.29 1.58 -5.01
CA LYS A 19 -10.56 0.54 -4.27
C LYS A 19 -9.41 -0.05 -5.06
N SER A 20 -9.46 -0.08 -6.39
CA SER A 20 -8.27 -0.40 -7.21
C SER A 20 -7.25 0.74 -7.20
N ASP A 21 -7.70 1.99 -7.04
CA ASP A 21 -6.80 3.13 -6.85
C ASP A 21 -6.11 3.08 -5.49
N VAL A 22 -6.82 2.68 -4.43
CA VAL A 22 -6.22 2.45 -3.10
C VAL A 22 -5.09 1.42 -3.15
N TRP A 23 -5.25 0.34 -3.93
CA TRP A 23 -4.16 -0.62 -4.15
C TRP A 23 -2.96 0.05 -4.82
N SER A 24 -3.21 0.79 -5.90
CA SER A 24 -2.17 1.53 -6.64
C SER A 24 -1.44 2.50 -5.72
N PHE A 25 -2.15 3.16 -4.79
CA PHE A 25 -1.56 4.02 -3.79
C PHE A 25 -0.64 3.26 -2.82
N GLY A 26 -1.01 2.05 -2.39
CA GLY A 26 -0.10 1.20 -1.62
C GLY A 26 1.22 0.92 -2.36
N ILE A 27 1.15 0.66 -3.68
CA ILE A 27 2.35 0.49 -4.52
C ILE A 27 3.14 1.79 -4.64
N LEU A 28 2.46 2.93 -4.78
CA LEU A 28 3.10 4.26 -4.81
C LEU A 28 3.85 4.55 -3.49
N LEU A 29 3.27 4.25 -2.34
CA LEU A 29 3.95 4.40 -1.05
C LEU A 29 5.24 3.56 -0.97
N MET A 30 5.20 2.34 -1.50
CA MET A 30 6.40 1.49 -1.62
C MET A 30 7.48 2.18 -2.48
N GLU A 31 7.11 2.78 -3.61
CA GLU A 31 8.05 3.53 -4.45
C GLU A 31 8.63 4.74 -3.74
N ILE A 32 7.80 5.51 -3.04
CA ILE A 32 8.25 6.70 -2.28
C ILE A 32 9.30 6.30 -1.25
N VAL A 33 9.04 5.25 -0.46
CA VAL A 33 9.95 4.79 0.60
C VAL A 33 11.22 4.15 0.05
N THR A 34 11.17 3.64 -1.18
CA THR A 34 12.32 3.01 -1.84
C THR A 34 12.99 3.92 -2.87
N TYR A 35 12.72 5.22 -2.83
CA TYR A 35 13.31 6.24 -3.71
C TYR A 35 13.14 5.92 -5.21
N GLY A 36 11.94 5.44 -5.59
CA GLY A 36 11.59 5.14 -6.99
C GLY A 36 12.05 3.77 -7.47
N ARG A 37 12.40 2.85 -6.57
CA ARG A 37 12.72 1.47 -6.97
C ARG A 37 11.50 0.82 -7.60
N ILE A 38 11.72 0.09 -8.69
CA ILE A 38 10.64 -0.62 -9.38
C ILE A 38 9.93 -1.61 -8.43
N PRO A 39 8.58 -1.63 -8.40
CA PRO A 39 7.85 -2.62 -7.62
C PRO A 39 8.17 -4.05 -8.04
N TYR A 40 8.08 -5.00 -7.11
CA TYR A 40 8.38 -6.42 -7.33
C TYR A 40 9.72 -6.63 -8.09
N PRO A 41 10.85 -6.19 -7.50
CA PRO A 41 12.14 -6.23 -8.18
C PRO A 41 12.51 -7.66 -8.56
N GLY A 42 13.01 -7.85 -9.79
CA GLY A 42 13.37 -9.17 -10.32
C GLY A 42 12.21 -10.02 -10.83
N MET A 43 10.96 -9.55 -10.72
CA MET A 43 9.78 -10.26 -11.23
C MET A 43 9.25 -9.63 -12.52
N THR A 44 8.92 -10.47 -13.50
CA THR A 44 8.17 -10.13 -14.71
C THR A 44 6.67 -9.95 -14.43
N ASN A 45 5.93 -9.30 -15.32
CA ASN A 45 4.50 -9.08 -15.14
C ASN A 45 3.70 -10.38 -14.90
N PRO A 46 3.88 -11.48 -15.66
CA PRO A 46 3.18 -12.73 -15.37
C PRO A 46 3.54 -13.37 -14.03
N GLU A 47 4.79 -13.21 -13.57
CA GLU A 47 5.22 -13.71 -12.26
C GLU A 47 4.58 -12.93 -11.11
N VAL A 48 4.45 -11.61 -11.26
CA VAL A 48 3.75 -10.76 -10.28
C VAL A 48 2.29 -11.21 -10.14
N ILE A 49 1.59 -11.42 -11.25
CA ILE A 49 0.19 -11.89 -11.24
C ILE A 49 0.07 -13.21 -10.46
N ARG A 50 0.88 -14.22 -10.83
CA ARG A 50 0.87 -15.54 -10.15
C ARG A 50 1.24 -15.46 -8.67
N ALA A 51 2.15 -14.57 -8.29
CA ALA A 51 2.53 -14.39 -6.91
C ALA A 51 1.41 -13.76 -6.09
N LEU A 52 0.74 -12.73 -6.64
CA LEU A 52 -0.41 -12.08 -6.00
C LEU A 52 -1.56 -13.05 -5.76
N GLU A 53 -1.85 -13.93 -6.72
CA GLU A 53 -2.85 -15.01 -6.59
C GLU A 53 -2.51 -15.99 -5.46
N ARG A 54 -1.22 -16.25 -5.22
CA ARG A 54 -0.72 -17.07 -4.10
C ARG A 54 -0.69 -16.32 -2.76
N GLY A 55 -1.13 -15.07 -2.73
CA GLY A 55 -1.15 -14.24 -1.52
C GLY A 55 0.17 -13.55 -1.19
N TYR A 56 1.18 -13.62 -2.07
CA TYR A 56 2.43 -12.89 -1.86
C TYR A 56 2.19 -11.38 -1.84
N ARG A 57 2.94 -10.66 -0.99
CA ARG A 57 3.07 -9.20 -0.96
C ARG A 57 4.54 -8.83 -0.82
N MET A 58 4.93 -7.67 -1.35
CA MET A 58 6.30 -7.18 -1.19
C MET A 58 6.65 -7.06 0.30
N PRO A 59 7.84 -7.51 0.73
CA PRO A 59 8.26 -7.36 2.12
C PRO A 59 8.45 -5.88 2.48
N ARG A 60 8.44 -5.59 3.79
CA ARG A 60 8.74 -4.25 4.29
C ARG A 60 10.14 -3.81 3.86
N PRO A 61 10.31 -2.64 3.23
CA PRO A 61 11.64 -2.13 2.89
C PRO A 61 12.49 -1.85 4.11
N GLU A 62 13.81 -1.86 3.90
CA GLU A 62 14.76 -1.35 4.88
C GLU A 62 14.44 0.14 5.16
N HIS A 63 14.48 0.53 6.44
CA HIS A 63 14.11 1.88 6.92
C HIS A 63 12.65 2.31 6.73
N CYS A 64 11.73 1.43 6.32
CA CYS A 64 10.30 1.72 6.32
C CYS A 64 9.70 1.52 7.72
N PRO A 65 9.06 2.54 8.34
CA PRO A 65 8.32 2.37 9.59
C PRO A 65 7.24 1.29 9.48
N GLU A 66 7.00 0.55 10.56
CA GLU A 66 6.03 -0.56 10.57
C GLU A 66 4.60 -0.05 10.32
N GLU A 67 4.27 1.11 10.85
CA GLU A 67 2.99 1.79 10.72
C GLU A 67 2.69 2.13 9.26
N LEU A 68 3.69 2.66 8.53
CA LEU A 68 3.54 2.97 7.11
C LEU A 68 3.38 1.69 6.28
N TYR A 69 4.14 0.64 6.60
CA TYR A 69 3.99 -0.66 5.94
C TYR A 69 2.63 -1.32 6.25
N SER A 70 2.09 -1.12 7.45
CA SER A 70 0.74 -1.55 7.81
C SER A 70 -0.32 -0.87 6.92
N ILE A 71 -0.17 0.41 6.61
CA ILE A 71 -1.02 1.11 5.63
C ILE A 71 -0.91 0.44 4.25
N MET A 72 0.31 0.18 3.75
CA MET A 72 0.52 -0.47 2.45
C MET A 72 -0.15 -1.86 2.38
N THR A 73 0.04 -2.70 3.41
CA THR A 73 -0.55 -4.05 3.44
C THR A 73 -2.07 -4.02 3.54
N ARG A 74 -2.67 -3.00 4.17
CA ARG A 74 -4.12 -2.77 4.15
C ARG A 74 -4.63 -2.32 2.78
N CYS A 75 -3.87 -1.48 2.08
CA CYS A 75 -4.15 -1.14 0.68
C CYS A 75 -4.12 -2.39 -0.22
N TRP A 76 -3.30 -3.38 0.10
CA TRP A 76 -3.16 -4.62 -0.67
C TRP A 76 -4.02 -5.80 -0.19
N LYS A 77 -5.12 -5.55 0.53
CA LYS A 77 -6.10 -6.59 0.81
C LYS A 77 -6.69 -7.14 -0.49
N ASN A 78 -6.83 -8.46 -0.58
CA ASN A 78 -7.34 -9.13 -1.78
C ASN A 78 -8.75 -8.63 -2.10
N ARG A 79 -9.62 -8.61 -1.09
CA ARG A 79 -10.99 -8.11 -1.16
C ARG A 79 -10.98 -6.57 -1.23
N PRO A 80 -11.47 -5.95 -2.31
CA PRO A 80 -11.46 -4.49 -2.48
C PRO A 80 -12.15 -3.73 -1.34
N GLU A 81 -13.23 -4.28 -0.80
CA GLU A 81 -14.03 -3.72 0.29
C GLU A 81 -13.30 -3.69 1.64
N GLU A 82 -12.31 -4.57 1.84
CA GLU A 82 -11.48 -4.60 3.06
C GLU A 82 -10.34 -3.56 3.03
N ARG A 83 -10.10 -2.94 1.86
CA ARG A 83 -9.11 -1.87 1.73
C ARG A 83 -9.64 -0.60 2.39
N PRO A 84 -8.78 0.26 2.97
CA PRO A 84 -9.23 1.50 3.60
C PRO A 84 -9.84 2.48 2.59
N THR A 85 -10.45 3.56 3.09
CA THR A 85 -10.80 4.74 2.27
C THR A 85 -9.59 5.65 2.17
N PHE A 86 -9.55 6.51 1.14
CA PHE A 86 -8.53 7.56 1.08
C PHE A 86 -8.64 8.56 2.23
N GLU A 87 -9.86 8.84 2.71
CA GLU A 87 -10.09 9.65 3.90
C GLU A 87 -9.35 9.08 5.12
N TYR A 88 -9.47 7.77 5.36
CA TYR A 88 -8.74 7.11 6.44
C TYR A 88 -7.22 7.14 6.22
N ILE A 89 -6.77 6.88 4.99
CA ILE A 89 -5.33 6.92 4.67
C ILE A 89 -4.77 8.32 4.93
N GLN A 90 -5.46 9.35 4.46
CA GLN A 90 -5.07 10.75 4.64
C GLN A 90 -4.98 11.09 6.12
N SER A 91 -6.01 10.80 6.92
CA SER A 91 -5.98 11.13 8.35
C SER A 91 -4.80 10.48 9.08
N VAL A 92 -4.47 9.23 8.74
CA VAL A 92 -3.33 8.53 9.36
C VAL A 92 -1.98 9.11 8.90
N LEU A 93 -1.86 9.51 7.64
CA LEU A 93 -0.61 10.08 7.11
C LEU A 93 -0.38 11.53 7.59
N ASP A 94 -1.45 12.31 7.77
CA ASP A 94 -1.36 13.68 8.29
C ASP A 94 -0.88 13.70 9.75
N ASP A 95 -1.34 12.76 10.58
CA ASP A 95 -0.98 12.63 12.00
C ASP A 95 0.21 11.67 12.26
N PHE A 96 0.92 11.26 11.20
CA PHE A 96 1.87 10.15 11.26
C PHE A 96 2.98 10.32 12.31
N TYR A 97 3.45 11.55 12.54
CA TYR A 97 4.45 11.88 13.57
C TYR A 97 3.84 12.43 14.86
N THR A 98 2.65 13.03 14.79
CA THR A 98 1.98 13.67 15.93
C THR A 98 1.40 12.64 16.90
N ALA A 99 0.97 11.47 16.40
CA ALA A 99 0.50 10.38 17.25
C ALA A 99 1.64 9.65 17.99
N THR A 100 2.88 9.78 17.50
CA THR A 100 4.08 9.20 18.14
C THR A 100 4.76 10.13 19.15
N GLU A 101 4.47 11.43 19.12
CA GLU A 101 4.96 12.41 20.11
C GLU A 101 3.87 12.80 21.12
N SER A 102 3.89 12.14 22.29
CA SER A 102 3.45 12.65 23.61
C SER A 102 2.38 13.76 23.62
N GLN A 103 1.12 13.46 23.30
CA GLN A 103 0.01 14.43 23.40
C GLN A 103 -0.47 14.78 24.82
N TYR A 104 0.34 14.56 25.86
CA TYR A 104 0.02 15.06 27.21
C TYR A 104 1.25 15.74 27.82
N GLN A 105 1.48 17.01 27.46
CA GLN A 105 2.13 17.91 28.41
C GLN A 105 1.17 18.07 29.60
N GLN A 106 1.51 17.45 30.73
CA GLN A 106 0.85 17.74 32.00
C GLN A 106 1.01 19.24 32.28
N GLN A 107 -0.12 19.95 32.33
CA GLN A 107 -0.13 21.33 32.81
C GLN A 107 0.29 21.37 34.29
N PRO A 108 1.03 22.40 34.71
CA PRO A 108 1.61 22.51 36.05
C PRO A 108 0.56 22.57 37.17
#